data_AF-A0A6I6R2D2-F1
#
_entry.id   AF-A0A6I6R2D2-F1
#
_cell.length_a   1.000
_cell.length_b   1.000
_cell.length_c   1.000
_cell.angle_alpha   90.00
_cell.angle_beta   90.00
_cell.angle_gamma   90.00
#
_symmetry.space_group_name_H-M   'P 1'
#
loop_
_entity.id
_entity.type
_entity.pdbx_description
1 polymer ?
#
loop_
_entity_poly.entity_id
_entity_poly.type
_entity_poly.pdbx_seq_one_letter_code
_entity_poly.pdbx_strand_id
1 'polypeptide(L)'
;MYSTVVSDVGTVRSNNQDSAFAGEHLIAICDGMGGHAGGDTASTIAIRSLAHIEQDNVDGDVQVVSHMMATSVMAAHDAIVGKAKRERRLAGMGTTVTSVALVAGCWVLAHIGDSRAYLLHDGHLVRMTSDHSYVQHLIDTGRISEAEARNHPQRNVVMRVLGDFDIDSRPDIAIRKAHPGDRWLLCSDGLCGVLEDSTLEEVLSTCADQEECAQRLVSMALRAGSTDNVTAVIADATLALDADAFDLPHQTPLVGGAASASLETIADIVNEPVASAPPLREGKQSPAARAAALRSGKDPNEEPKQPEQRVAQPSSVREDNGDRVNTDTGEIPIVQKRNGRISADPNDPEVAKAIRNEHIEERKTKRSRKFRNRIITILIIILVLLGVAGVGVGTYRWSQTKYYIGDNNGKVAIFQGVPTSIFGAKLSHAVTDTNMKTSDLPPSWREQLDQGISFDTYGEAKSHTRLIKKQLNDAKRKQEAKQQEKAAAEQKAKDEAAKKAADQAAQTNKSGGDKS
;
A
#
# COMPACT_ATOMS: atom_id res chain seq x y z
N MET A 1 -15.56 31.30 -20.22
CA MET A 1 -14.19 30.85 -20.58
C MET A 1 -14.28 29.37 -20.92
N TYR A 2 -13.42 28.83 -21.79
CA TYR A 2 -13.35 27.38 -21.99
C TYR A 2 -12.15 26.83 -21.24
N SER A 3 -12.33 25.76 -20.49
CA SER A 3 -11.27 25.23 -19.64
C SER A 3 -11.22 23.70 -19.63
N THR A 4 -10.07 23.14 -19.28
CA THR A 4 -9.90 21.69 -19.14
C THR A 4 -8.85 21.37 -18.11
N VAL A 5 -8.87 20.14 -17.61
CA VAL A 5 -7.92 19.66 -16.61
C VAL A 5 -7.50 18.24 -16.93
N VAL A 6 -6.20 17.98 -16.74
CA VAL A 6 -5.64 16.62 -16.74
C VAL A 6 -4.82 16.47 -15.47
N SER A 7 -5.05 15.38 -14.75
CA SER A 7 -4.34 15.05 -13.51
C SER A 7 -3.94 13.58 -13.50
N ASP A 8 -2.70 13.30 -13.14
CA ASP A 8 -2.15 11.95 -13.05
C ASP A 8 -1.46 11.73 -11.70
N VAL A 9 -1.56 10.51 -11.17
CA VAL A 9 -0.93 10.11 -9.89
C VAL A 9 0.60 10.20 -9.98
N GLY A 10 1.17 10.10 -11.17
CA GLY A 10 2.60 10.00 -11.36
C GLY A 10 3.12 8.59 -11.17
N THR A 11 4.45 8.45 -11.21
CA THR A 11 5.11 7.14 -11.29
C THR A 11 5.57 6.59 -9.94
N VAL A 12 5.63 7.44 -8.92
CA VAL A 12 6.19 7.13 -7.59
C VAL A 12 5.13 7.14 -6.49
N ARG A 13 4.17 8.08 -6.54
CA ARG A 13 3.12 8.22 -5.52
C ARG A 13 2.11 7.09 -5.61
N SER A 14 1.51 6.73 -4.48
CA SER A 14 0.48 5.67 -4.41
C SER A 14 -0.95 6.19 -4.58
N ASN A 15 -1.16 7.48 -4.37
CA ASN A 15 -2.45 8.15 -4.48
C ASN A 15 -2.24 9.55 -5.09
N ASN A 16 -3.30 10.08 -5.69
CA ASN A 16 -3.33 11.47 -6.11
C ASN A 16 -3.79 12.35 -4.95
N GLN A 17 -2.96 13.31 -4.55
CA GLN A 17 -3.27 14.30 -3.52
C GLN A 17 -3.55 15.68 -4.13
N ASP A 18 -3.29 15.86 -5.42
CA ASP A 18 -3.76 17.03 -6.16
C ASP A 18 -5.28 16.98 -6.31
N SER A 19 -5.91 18.14 -6.32
CA SER A 19 -7.30 18.34 -6.72
C SER A 19 -7.39 19.55 -7.64
N ALA A 20 -8.28 19.50 -8.63
CA ALA A 20 -8.44 20.60 -9.57
C ALA A 20 -9.89 20.74 -10.06
N PHE A 21 -10.23 21.95 -10.47
CA PHE A 21 -11.55 22.32 -10.98
C PHE A 21 -11.37 23.18 -12.24
N ALA A 22 -12.15 22.90 -13.27
CA ALA A 22 -12.13 23.62 -14.54
C ALA A 22 -13.57 23.86 -15.01
N GLY A 23 -14.08 25.06 -14.75
CA GLY A 23 -15.40 25.54 -15.17
C GLY A 23 -15.35 26.65 -16.22
N GLU A 24 -16.47 27.31 -16.43
CA GLU A 24 -16.63 28.45 -17.34
C GLU A 24 -16.22 29.78 -16.71
N HIS A 25 -16.30 29.88 -15.37
CA HIS A 25 -16.02 31.09 -14.61
C HIS A 25 -14.81 30.92 -13.68
N LEU A 26 -14.58 29.72 -13.14
CA LEU A 26 -13.50 29.41 -12.22
C LEU A 26 -12.61 28.29 -12.74
N ILE A 27 -11.30 28.49 -12.62
CA ILE A 27 -10.32 27.40 -12.64
C ILE A 27 -9.53 27.38 -11.33
N ALA A 28 -9.20 26.19 -10.82
CA ALA A 28 -8.44 26.04 -9.58
C ALA A 28 -7.60 24.77 -9.57
N ILE A 29 -6.46 24.84 -8.89
CA ILE A 29 -5.61 23.70 -8.54
C ILE A 29 -5.21 23.79 -7.07
N CYS A 30 -5.17 22.64 -6.42
CA CYS A 30 -4.79 22.48 -5.02
C CYS A 30 -3.89 21.25 -4.88
N ASP A 31 -2.66 21.45 -4.45
CA ASP A 31 -1.69 20.38 -4.19
C ASP A 31 -1.74 20.02 -2.70
N GLY A 32 -2.21 18.81 -2.42
CA GLY A 32 -2.47 18.31 -1.08
C GLY A 32 -1.22 17.72 -0.43
N MET A 33 -0.84 18.28 0.71
CA MET A 33 0.26 17.78 1.53
C MET A 33 -0.23 17.12 2.84
N GLY A 34 0.50 16.09 3.27
CA GLY A 34 0.32 15.46 4.57
C GLY A 34 -0.03 13.98 4.48
N GLY A 35 0.88 13.12 4.94
CA GLY A 35 0.67 11.67 5.14
C GLY A 35 0.01 10.93 3.98
N HIS A 36 -0.46 9.70 4.23
CA HIS A 36 -1.10 8.90 3.17
C HIS A 36 -2.52 9.38 2.80
N ALA A 37 -3.22 10.09 3.71
CA ALA A 37 -4.65 10.45 3.55
C ALA A 37 -5.00 11.88 4.05
N GLY A 38 -4.00 12.71 4.34
CA GLY A 38 -4.21 14.10 4.76
C GLY A 38 -4.34 15.03 3.55
N GLY A 39 -3.39 14.92 2.62
CA GLY A 39 -3.30 15.80 1.45
C GLY A 39 -4.51 15.72 0.52
N ASP A 40 -4.96 14.51 0.16
CA ASP A 40 -6.14 14.28 -0.68
C ASP A 40 -7.42 14.91 -0.08
N THR A 41 -7.57 14.79 1.24
CA THR A 41 -8.67 15.38 1.99
C THR A 41 -8.58 16.92 2.00
N ALA A 42 -7.38 17.47 2.22
CA ALA A 42 -7.18 18.91 2.30
C ALA A 42 -7.43 19.59 0.93
N SER A 43 -6.86 19.07 -0.15
CA SER A 43 -7.05 19.61 -1.49
C SER A 43 -8.50 19.49 -1.97
N THR A 44 -9.19 18.39 -1.63
CA THR A 44 -10.62 18.23 -1.93
C THR A 44 -11.48 19.26 -1.18
N ILE A 45 -11.18 19.55 0.09
CA ILE A 45 -11.89 20.58 0.86
C ILE A 45 -11.70 21.94 0.21
N ALA A 46 -10.48 22.29 -0.20
CA ALA A 46 -10.20 23.57 -0.84
C ALA A 46 -10.97 23.76 -2.15
N ILE A 47 -11.00 22.75 -3.04
CA ILE A 47 -11.80 22.81 -4.27
C ILE A 47 -13.29 22.96 -3.97
N ARG A 48 -13.83 22.18 -3.02
CA ARG A 48 -15.24 22.32 -2.61
C ARG A 48 -15.57 23.72 -2.10
N SER A 49 -14.68 24.29 -1.30
CA SER A 49 -14.84 25.64 -0.76
C SER A 49 -14.78 26.72 -1.84
N LEU A 50 -14.16 26.48 -3.00
CA LEU A 50 -14.09 27.44 -4.10
C LEU A 50 -15.17 27.23 -5.16
N ALA A 51 -15.70 26.02 -5.32
CA ALA A 51 -16.57 25.65 -6.44
C ALA A 51 -17.83 26.54 -6.59
N HIS A 52 -18.36 27.13 -5.51
CA HIS A 52 -19.52 28.03 -5.60
C HIS A 52 -19.26 29.30 -6.43
N ILE A 53 -18.00 29.72 -6.58
CA ILE A 53 -17.62 30.87 -7.41
C ILE A 53 -17.99 30.64 -8.88
N GLU A 54 -18.14 29.38 -9.30
CA GLU A 54 -18.60 29.04 -10.65
C GLU A 54 -20.01 29.60 -10.95
N GLN A 55 -20.89 29.65 -9.95
CA GLN A 55 -22.26 30.15 -10.12
C GLN A 55 -22.53 31.54 -9.55
N ASP A 56 -21.75 31.98 -8.57
CA ASP A 56 -21.94 33.27 -7.90
C ASP A 56 -21.52 34.44 -8.80
N ASN A 57 -22.32 34.67 -9.85
CA ASN A 57 -22.22 35.81 -10.75
C ASN A 57 -22.79 37.04 -10.05
N VAL A 58 -21.98 37.64 -9.18
CA VAL A 58 -22.26 38.85 -8.39
C VAL A 58 -22.35 40.11 -9.26
N ASP A 59 -23.29 40.13 -10.20
CA ASP A 59 -23.56 41.24 -11.13
C ASP A 59 -22.31 41.75 -11.89
N GLY A 60 -21.30 40.91 -12.04
CA GLY A 60 -20.02 41.29 -12.65
C GLY A 60 -19.13 42.21 -11.79
N ASP A 61 -19.35 42.34 -10.48
CA ASP A 61 -18.46 43.16 -9.63
C ASP A 61 -17.17 42.41 -9.29
N VAL A 62 -16.08 42.84 -9.93
CA VAL A 62 -14.72 42.31 -9.75
C VAL A 62 -14.26 42.37 -8.29
N GLN A 63 -14.64 43.40 -7.52
CA GLN A 63 -14.23 43.54 -6.12
C GLN A 63 -14.97 42.54 -5.22
N VAL A 64 -16.25 42.28 -5.51
CA VAL A 64 -17.03 41.29 -4.76
C VAL A 64 -16.48 39.89 -5.01
N VAL A 65 -16.19 39.53 -6.27
CA VAL A 65 -15.56 38.23 -6.59
C VAL A 65 -14.18 38.11 -5.94
N SER A 66 -13.36 39.15 -5.99
CA SER A 66 -12.05 39.19 -5.32
C SER A 66 -12.16 38.93 -3.81
N HIS A 67 -13.09 39.59 -3.13
CA HIS A 67 -13.35 39.38 -1.71
C HIS A 67 -13.91 37.99 -1.41
N MET A 68 -14.81 37.49 -2.27
CA MET A 68 -15.37 36.15 -2.20
C MET A 68 -14.27 35.10 -2.33
N MET A 69 -13.41 35.18 -3.34
CA MET A 69 -12.25 34.28 -3.50
C MET A 69 -11.36 34.27 -2.25
N ALA A 70 -11.01 35.43 -1.72
CA ALA A 70 -10.19 35.52 -0.51
C ALA A 70 -10.89 34.87 0.70
N THR A 71 -12.19 35.12 0.88
CA THR A 71 -12.98 34.57 1.99
C THR A 71 -13.17 33.06 1.85
N SER A 72 -13.36 32.56 0.63
CA SER A 72 -13.52 31.14 0.32
C SER A 72 -12.23 30.35 0.57
N VAL A 73 -11.06 30.93 0.25
CA VAL A 73 -9.76 30.36 0.63
C VAL A 73 -9.60 30.30 2.16
N MET A 74 -10.02 31.34 2.88
CA MET A 74 -9.99 31.34 4.35
C MET A 74 -11.00 30.35 4.96
N ALA A 75 -12.17 30.18 4.36
CA ALA A 75 -13.13 29.17 4.77
C ALA A 75 -12.59 27.75 4.55
N ALA A 76 -11.86 27.52 3.45
CA ALA A 76 -11.13 26.28 3.22
C ALA A 76 -10.09 26.02 4.32
N HIS A 77 -9.30 27.03 4.69
CA HIS A 77 -8.35 26.95 5.80
C HIS A 77 -9.04 26.48 7.09
N ASP A 78 -10.10 27.17 7.50
CA ASP A 78 -10.83 26.86 8.74
C ASP A 78 -11.44 25.45 8.72
N ALA A 79 -11.95 25.02 7.56
CA ALA A 79 -12.49 23.67 7.38
C ALA A 79 -11.39 22.58 7.50
N ILE A 80 -10.22 22.81 6.91
CA ILE A 80 -9.05 21.92 7.00
C ILE A 80 -8.58 21.85 8.46
N VAL A 81 -8.34 22.99 9.11
CA VAL A 81 -7.93 23.05 10.53
C VAL A 81 -8.95 22.35 11.43
N GLY A 82 -10.24 22.61 11.23
CA GLY A 82 -11.31 21.99 11.99
C GLY A 82 -11.33 20.47 11.84
N LYS A 83 -11.11 19.96 10.62
CA LYS A 83 -11.08 18.51 10.36
C LYS A 83 -9.81 17.85 10.90
N ALA A 84 -8.65 18.49 10.78
CA ALA A 84 -7.38 18.00 11.34
C ALA A 84 -7.45 17.87 12.87
N LYS A 85 -8.10 18.82 13.55
CA LYS A 85 -8.31 18.79 15.01
C LYS A 85 -9.27 17.68 15.46
N ARG A 86 -10.31 17.38 14.67
CA ARG A 86 -11.27 16.30 14.98
C ARG A 86 -10.70 14.91 14.72
N GLU A 87 -9.90 14.77 13.67
CA GLU A 87 -9.34 13.49 13.22
C GLU A 87 -7.82 13.47 13.35
N ARG A 88 -7.31 12.93 14.47
CA ARG A 88 -5.87 12.88 14.75
C ARG A 88 -5.01 12.23 13.66
N ARG A 89 -5.59 11.36 12.82
CA ARG A 89 -4.91 10.74 11.67
C ARG A 89 -4.63 11.71 10.51
N LEU A 90 -5.34 12.84 10.48
CA LEU A 90 -5.22 13.92 9.49
C LEU A 90 -4.42 15.10 10.04
N ALA A 91 -3.77 14.94 11.20
CA ALA A 91 -2.93 15.97 11.77
C ALA A 91 -1.78 16.32 10.81
N GLY A 92 -1.53 17.62 10.62
CA GLY A 92 -0.54 18.12 9.67
C GLY A 92 -0.95 17.99 8.20
N MET A 93 -2.24 17.79 7.90
CA MET A 93 -2.72 17.96 6.54
C MET A 93 -2.75 19.44 6.15
N GLY A 94 -2.48 19.69 4.88
CA GLY A 94 -2.60 21.01 4.28
C GLY A 94 -2.68 20.92 2.77
N THR A 95 -2.86 22.07 2.13
CA THR A 95 -2.90 22.15 0.66
C THR A 95 -2.46 23.52 0.19
N THR A 96 -1.87 23.57 -1.00
CA THR A 96 -1.76 24.82 -1.77
C THR A 96 -3.12 25.17 -2.37
N VAL A 97 -3.28 26.41 -2.80
CA VAL A 97 -4.39 26.86 -3.65
C VAL A 97 -3.86 27.86 -4.66
N THR A 98 -4.13 27.60 -5.94
CA THR A 98 -3.98 28.60 -7.01
C THR A 98 -5.26 28.57 -7.82
N SER A 99 -5.98 29.69 -7.89
CA SER A 99 -7.25 29.79 -8.63
C SER A 99 -7.36 31.09 -9.40
N VAL A 100 -8.03 31.03 -10.55
CA VAL A 100 -8.30 32.17 -11.42
C VAL A 100 -9.78 32.19 -11.77
N ALA A 101 -10.42 33.34 -11.60
CA ALA A 101 -11.79 33.57 -12.02
C ALA A 101 -11.86 34.62 -13.13
N LEU A 102 -12.79 34.45 -14.08
CA LEU A 102 -13.13 35.43 -15.11
C LEU A 102 -14.45 36.11 -14.76
N VAL A 103 -14.40 37.41 -14.43
CA VAL A 103 -15.58 38.21 -14.10
C VAL A 103 -15.49 39.58 -14.76
N ALA A 104 -16.57 40.00 -15.44
CA ALA A 104 -16.67 41.31 -16.11
C ALA A 104 -15.42 41.73 -16.92
N GLY A 105 -14.85 40.79 -17.67
CA GLY A 105 -13.65 41.03 -18.49
C GLY A 105 -12.37 41.25 -17.68
N CYS A 106 -12.33 40.81 -16.43
CA CYS A 106 -11.16 40.83 -15.56
C CYS A 106 -10.83 39.43 -15.05
N TRP A 107 -9.55 39.10 -15.03
CA TRP A 107 -8.99 37.97 -14.33
C TRP A 107 -8.76 38.33 -12.87
N VAL A 108 -9.25 37.47 -11.97
CA VAL A 108 -8.98 37.57 -10.54
C VAL A 108 -8.23 36.30 -10.13
N LEU A 109 -6.98 36.47 -9.71
CA LEU A 109 -6.09 35.40 -9.24
C LEU A 109 -6.07 35.38 -7.71
N ALA A 110 -6.23 34.21 -7.12
CA ALA A 110 -5.93 33.95 -5.72
C ALA A 110 -4.87 32.85 -5.59
N HIS A 111 -3.83 33.10 -4.78
CA HIS A 111 -2.69 32.19 -4.69
C HIS A 111 -2.14 32.04 -3.27
N ILE A 112 -1.86 30.79 -2.89
CA ILE A 112 -1.09 30.40 -1.71
C ILE A 112 -0.40 29.05 -1.95
N GLY A 113 0.93 29.03 -1.91
CA GLY A 113 1.72 27.80 -2.01
C GLY A 113 2.77 27.92 -3.11
N ASP A 114 3.19 26.80 -3.69
CA ASP A 114 4.19 26.72 -4.74
C ASP A 114 3.65 26.14 -6.07
N SER A 115 2.34 25.85 -6.14
CA SER A 115 1.66 25.64 -7.41
C SER A 115 1.62 26.95 -8.21
N ARG A 116 1.80 26.88 -9.53
CA ARG A 116 2.03 28.09 -10.34
C ARG A 116 0.88 28.41 -11.27
N ALA A 117 0.70 29.70 -11.53
CA ALA A 117 -0.14 30.21 -12.61
C ALA A 117 0.72 30.91 -13.66
N TYR A 118 0.51 30.57 -14.92
CA TYR A 118 1.13 31.23 -16.07
C TYR A 118 0.03 31.78 -16.98
N LEU A 119 0.27 32.96 -17.55
CA LEU A 119 -0.59 33.59 -18.54
C LEU A 119 0.20 33.73 -19.83
N LEU A 120 -0.28 33.09 -20.90
CA LEU A 120 0.17 33.34 -22.26
C LEU A 120 -0.68 34.48 -22.84
N HIS A 121 -0.02 35.61 -23.13
CA HIS A 121 -0.65 36.79 -23.71
C HIS A 121 0.22 37.31 -24.86
N ASP A 122 -0.39 37.57 -26.02
CA ASP A 122 0.31 38.02 -27.24
C ASP A 122 1.54 37.15 -27.60
N GLY A 123 1.45 35.84 -27.37
CA GLY A 123 2.51 34.87 -27.67
C GLY A 123 3.67 34.88 -26.68
N HIS A 124 3.54 35.57 -25.54
CA HIS A 124 4.53 35.60 -24.48
C HIS A 124 4.01 34.99 -23.19
N LEU A 125 4.77 34.04 -22.63
CA LEU A 125 4.42 33.41 -21.36
C LEU A 125 4.92 34.24 -20.18
N VAL A 126 4.02 34.63 -19.29
CA VAL A 126 4.33 35.35 -18.06
C VAL A 126 3.90 34.52 -16.85
N ARG A 127 4.82 34.28 -15.93
CA ARG A 127 4.49 33.69 -14.63
C ARG A 127 3.79 34.73 -13.75
N MET A 128 2.61 34.38 -13.26
CA MET A 128 1.71 35.29 -12.55
C MET A 128 1.77 35.14 -11.02
N THR A 129 2.34 34.04 -10.53
CA THR A 129 2.52 33.75 -9.10
C THR A 129 4.00 33.78 -8.71
N SER A 130 4.27 34.14 -7.45
CA SER A 130 5.58 33.91 -6.81
C SER A 130 5.42 32.77 -5.81
N ASP A 131 6.29 31.75 -5.85
CA ASP A 131 6.13 30.59 -4.97
C ASP A 131 6.32 31.00 -3.52
N HIS A 132 5.42 30.58 -2.65
CA HIS A 132 5.59 30.68 -1.21
C HIS A 132 6.48 29.54 -0.70
N SER A 133 7.70 29.41 -1.22
CA SER A 133 8.67 28.37 -0.88
C SER A 133 9.92 28.95 -0.23
N TYR A 134 10.64 28.10 0.50
CA TYR A 134 11.90 28.48 1.14
C TYR A 134 12.96 28.91 0.12
N VAL A 135 13.03 28.21 -1.02
CA VAL A 135 13.98 28.56 -2.08
C VAL A 135 13.62 29.88 -2.76
N GLN A 136 12.34 30.19 -2.95
CA GLN A 136 11.93 31.49 -3.46
C GLN A 136 12.33 32.61 -2.49
N HIS A 137 12.16 32.42 -1.18
CA HIS A 137 12.64 33.39 -0.19
C HIS A 137 14.15 33.63 -0.24
N LEU A 138 14.95 32.58 -0.50
CA LEU A 138 16.39 32.71 -0.68
C LEU A 138 16.76 33.46 -1.96
N ILE A 139 15.99 33.27 -3.05
CA ILE A 139 16.16 34.04 -4.29
C ILE A 139 15.83 35.52 -4.04
N ASP A 140 14.67 35.80 -3.43
CA ASP A 140 14.19 37.16 -3.18
C ASP A 140 15.15 37.96 -2.27
N THR A 141 15.85 37.27 -1.37
CA THR A 141 16.86 37.86 -0.48
C THR A 141 18.28 37.87 -1.07
N GLY A 142 18.45 37.44 -2.32
CA GLY A 142 19.74 37.40 -3.03
C GLY A 142 20.76 36.42 -2.44
N ARG A 143 20.29 35.40 -1.70
CA ARG A 143 21.13 34.37 -1.07
C ARG A 143 21.54 33.27 -2.05
N ILE A 144 20.67 32.96 -3.00
CA ILE A 144 20.91 31.99 -4.07
C ILE A 144 20.37 32.54 -5.40
N SER A 145 20.88 32.01 -6.50
CA SER A 145 20.33 32.21 -7.84
C SER A 145 19.18 31.25 -8.15
N GLU A 146 18.38 31.55 -9.18
CA GLU A 146 17.33 30.65 -9.67
C GLU A 146 17.87 29.27 -10.10
N ALA A 147 19.07 29.24 -10.68
CA ALA A 147 19.72 27.98 -11.09
C ALA A 147 20.11 27.11 -9.89
N GLU A 148 20.56 27.73 -8.79
CA GLU A 148 20.89 27.03 -7.55
C GLU A 148 19.64 26.52 -6.82
N ALA A 149 18.53 27.27 -6.88
CA ALA A 149 17.26 26.89 -6.26
C ALA A 149 16.74 25.54 -6.75
N ARG A 150 16.88 25.23 -8.04
CA ARG A 150 16.43 23.96 -8.66
C ARG A 150 17.06 22.72 -8.02
N ASN A 151 18.33 22.82 -7.60
CA ASN A 151 19.09 21.72 -7.01
C ASN A 151 19.20 21.82 -5.49
N HIS A 152 18.47 22.77 -4.87
CA HIS A 152 18.58 23.02 -3.45
C HIS A 152 17.99 21.84 -2.64
N PRO A 153 18.66 21.39 -1.55
CA PRO A 153 18.17 20.28 -0.72
C PRO A 153 16.77 20.51 -0.13
N GLN A 154 16.42 21.77 0.12
CA GLN A 154 15.14 22.20 0.70
C GLN A 154 14.18 22.81 -0.35
N ARG A 155 14.29 22.42 -1.63
CA ARG A 155 13.43 22.96 -2.70
C ARG A 155 11.94 22.65 -2.51
N ASN A 156 11.61 21.54 -1.85
CA ASN A 156 10.23 21.12 -1.58
C ASN A 156 9.66 21.70 -0.27
N VAL A 157 10.30 22.71 0.33
CA VAL A 157 9.84 23.30 1.60
C VAL A 157 8.94 24.50 1.29
N VAL A 158 7.64 24.33 1.50
CA VAL A 158 6.63 25.38 1.35
C VAL A 158 6.49 26.17 2.66
N MET A 159 6.38 27.49 2.55
CA MET A 159 6.37 28.47 3.65
C MET A 159 4.97 29.01 3.95
N ARG A 160 4.04 28.97 2.98
CA ARG A 160 2.62 29.36 3.16
C ARG A 160 1.72 28.32 2.50
N VAL A 161 0.84 27.70 3.27
CA VAL A 161 -0.16 26.74 2.80
C VAL A 161 -1.41 26.84 3.68
N LEU A 162 -2.53 26.29 3.22
CA LEU A 162 -3.70 26.09 4.07
C LEU A 162 -3.47 24.85 4.95
N GLY A 163 -3.82 24.91 6.24
CA GLY A 163 -3.68 23.77 7.14
C GLY A 163 -3.50 24.16 8.60
N ASP A 164 -3.35 23.17 9.47
CA ASP A 164 -3.13 23.34 10.91
C ASP A 164 -1.65 23.66 11.22
N PHE A 165 -1.15 24.73 10.57
CA PHE A 165 0.20 25.26 10.73
C PHE A 165 0.12 26.70 11.25
N ASP A 166 1.04 27.08 12.14
CA ASP A 166 1.14 28.45 12.67
C ASP A 166 1.89 29.36 11.67
N ILE A 167 1.30 29.53 10.48
CA ILE A 167 1.85 30.30 9.35
C ILE A 167 0.75 31.17 8.74
N ASP A 168 1.15 32.24 8.03
CA ASP A 168 0.19 33.14 7.37
C ASP A 168 -0.57 32.42 6.25
N SER A 169 -1.89 32.27 6.43
CA SER A 169 -2.80 31.59 5.51
C SER A 169 -3.54 32.53 4.56
N ARG A 170 -3.30 33.85 4.64
CA ARG A 170 -3.97 34.80 3.74
C ARG A 170 -3.51 34.55 2.30
N PRO A 171 -4.43 34.50 1.32
CA PRO A 171 -4.03 34.39 -0.09
C PRO A 171 -3.51 35.72 -0.63
N ASP A 172 -2.62 35.63 -1.60
CA ASP A 172 -2.26 36.77 -2.44
C ASP A 172 -3.35 36.93 -3.51
N ILE A 173 -3.83 38.15 -3.71
CA ILE A 173 -4.88 38.47 -4.68
C ILE A 173 -4.34 39.44 -5.74
N ALA A 174 -4.57 39.12 -7.02
CA ALA A 174 -4.23 39.98 -8.14
C ALA A 174 -5.40 40.11 -9.12
N ILE A 175 -5.67 41.34 -9.58
CA ILE A 175 -6.71 41.63 -10.56
C ILE A 175 -6.06 42.19 -11.81
N ARG A 176 -6.40 41.65 -12.98
CA ARG A 176 -5.96 42.16 -14.28
C ARG A 176 -7.07 42.16 -15.30
N LYS A 177 -6.95 43.04 -16.30
CA LYS A 177 -7.85 43.05 -17.44
C LYS A 177 -7.64 41.79 -18.28
N ALA A 178 -8.72 41.12 -18.65
CA ALA A 178 -8.70 40.01 -19.58
C ALA A 178 -8.67 40.51 -21.02
N HIS A 179 -7.87 39.86 -21.86
CA HIS A 179 -7.87 40.07 -23.29
C HIS A 179 -8.31 38.78 -24.00
N PRO A 180 -9.05 38.91 -25.10
CA PRO A 180 -9.38 37.73 -25.89
C PRO A 180 -8.11 37.07 -26.43
N GLY A 181 -8.06 35.73 -26.36
CA GLY A 181 -6.86 34.96 -26.70
C GLY A 181 -5.90 34.75 -25.53
N ASP A 182 -6.15 35.35 -24.36
CA ASP A 182 -5.45 34.99 -23.12
C ASP A 182 -5.62 33.51 -22.84
N ARG A 183 -4.50 32.82 -22.55
CA ARG A 183 -4.50 31.42 -22.15
C ARG A 183 -3.81 31.26 -20.81
N TRP A 184 -4.50 30.67 -19.86
CA TRP A 184 -3.99 30.33 -18.54
C TRP A 184 -3.51 28.88 -18.48
N LEU A 185 -2.40 28.68 -17.78
CA LEU A 185 -1.95 27.38 -17.28
C LEU A 185 -1.85 27.47 -15.75
N LEU A 186 -2.63 26.67 -15.04
CA LEU A 186 -2.38 26.37 -13.63
C LEU A 186 -1.75 24.99 -13.50
N CYS A 187 -0.69 24.86 -12.71
CA CYS A 187 0.02 23.60 -12.57
C CYS A 187 0.59 23.34 -11.18
N SER A 188 0.63 22.06 -10.80
CA SER A 188 1.28 21.60 -9.56
C SER A 188 2.79 21.55 -9.72
N ASP A 189 3.50 21.39 -8.61
CA ASP A 189 4.97 21.32 -8.60
C ASP A 189 5.50 20.12 -9.41
N GLY A 190 4.71 19.05 -9.52
CA GLY A 190 5.03 17.89 -10.34
C GLY A 190 5.12 18.20 -11.84
N LEU A 191 4.59 19.33 -12.30
CA LEU A 191 4.77 19.83 -13.67
C LEU A 191 5.91 20.86 -13.74
N CYS A 192 5.80 21.97 -13.00
CA CYS A 192 6.73 23.10 -13.09
C CYS A 192 8.07 22.87 -12.39
N GLY A 193 8.18 21.80 -11.60
CA GLY A 193 9.44 21.32 -11.00
C GLY A 193 10.30 20.52 -11.97
N VAL A 194 9.76 20.05 -13.11
CA VAL A 194 10.51 19.26 -14.11
C VAL A 194 10.53 19.88 -15.51
N LEU A 195 9.53 20.68 -15.88
CA LEU A 195 9.50 21.39 -17.16
C LEU A 195 9.97 22.84 -16.99
N GLU A 196 10.78 23.32 -17.94
CA GLU A 196 11.22 24.71 -17.98
C GLU A 196 10.15 25.62 -18.60
N ASP A 197 10.14 26.89 -18.20
CA ASP A 197 9.19 27.89 -18.70
C ASP A 197 9.22 28.03 -20.24
N SER A 198 10.39 27.86 -20.88
CA SER A 198 10.53 27.83 -22.35
C SER A 198 9.75 26.69 -23.01
N THR A 199 9.74 25.53 -22.36
CA THR A 199 8.99 24.34 -22.81
C THR A 199 7.49 24.56 -22.62
N LEU A 200 7.09 25.20 -21.51
CA LEU A 200 5.69 25.56 -21.26
C LEU A 200 5.20 26.54 -22.34
N GLU A 201 5.99 27.58 -22.65
CA GLU A 201 5.66 28.60 -23.65
C GLU A 201 5.50 27.99 -25.05
N GLU A 202 6.41 27.12 -25.46
CA GLU A 202 6.34 26.42 -26.75
C GLU A 202 5.05 25.59 -26.86
N VAL A 203 4.73 24.79 -25.84
CA VAL A 203 3.54 23.92 -25.89
C VAL A 203 2.25 24.72 -25.84
N LEU A 204 2.16 25.74 -24.97
CA LEU A 204 0.99 26.59 -24.87
C LEU A 204 0.73 27.40 -26.16
N SER A 205 1.80 27.77 -26.88
CA SER A 205 1.70 28.54 -28.13
C SER A 205 1.39 27.68 -29.35
N THR A 206 1.80 26.41 -29.36
CA THR A 206 1.70 25.54 -30.56
C THR A 206 0.46 24.63 -30.55
N CYS A 207 -0.03 24.22 -29.38
CA CYS A 207 -1.20 23.36 -29.27
C CYS A 207 -2.48 24.20 -29.24
N ALA A 208 -3.29 24.16 -30.29
CA ALA A 208 -4.55 24.91 -30.33
C ALA A 208 -5.60 24.35 -29.36
N ASP A 209 -5.77 23.03 -29.33
CA ASP A 209 -6.74 22.33 -28.48
C ASP A 209 -6.28 22.31 -27.01
N GLN A 210 -7.18 22.70 -26.09
CA GLN A 210 -6.84 22.83 -24.68
C GLN A 210 -6.58 21.46 -24.03
N GLU A 211 -7.35 20.44 -24.40
CA GLU A 211 -7.22 19.10 -23.83
C GLU A 211 -5.91 18.46 -24.30
N GLU A 212 -5.61 18.54 -25.60
CA GLU A 212 -4.34 18.09 -26.16
C GLU A 212 -3.15 18.80 -25.51
N CYS A 213 -3.25 20.11 -25.27
CA CYS A 213 -2.24 20.88 -24.57
C CYS A 213 -2.00 20.33 -23.14
N ALA A 214 -3.06 20.16 -22.35
CA ALA A 214 -2.97 19.60 -21.00
C ALA A 214 -2.42 18.16 -21.00
N GLN A 215 -2.91 17.29 -21.89
CA GLN A 215 -2.45 15.91 -22.07
C GLN A 215 -0.96 15.85 -22.41
N ARG A 216 -0.49 16.73 -23.31
CA ARG A 216 0.90 16.80 -23.74
C ARG A 216 1.80 17.28 -22.61
N LEU A 217 1.43 18.33 -21.89
CA LEU A 217 2.19 18.84 -20.74
C LEU A 217 2.36 17.77 -19.65
N VAL A 218 1.28 17.12 -19.22
CA VAL A 218 1.34 16.06 -18.22
C VAL A 218 2.19 14.89 -18.71
N SER A 219 2.02 14.47 -19.98
CA SER A 219 2.83 13.40 -20.58
C SER A 219 4.33 13.75 -20.63
N MET A 220 4.67 15.01 -20.94
CA MET A 220 6.05 15.49 -20.96
C MET A 220 6.67 15.50 -19.56
N ALA A 221 5.95 15.94 -18.54
CA ALA A 221 6.44 15.93 -17.16
C ALA A 221 6.70 14.51 -16.64
N LEU A 222 5.80 13.57 -16.94
CA LEU A 222 6.01 12.16 -16.60
C LEU A 222 7.23 11.56 -17.33
N ARG A 223 7.44 11.91 -18.61
CA ARG A 223 8.62 11.48 -19.38
C ARG A 223 9.91 12.13 -18.89
N ALA A 224 9.85 13.36 -18.39
CA ALA A 224 10.96 14.07 -17.77
C ALA A 224 11.34 13.49 -16.39
N GLY A 225 10.56 12.55 -15.86
CA GLY A 225 10.86 11.85 -14.62
C GLY A 225 10.24 12.48 -13.38
N SER A 226 9.10 13.15 -13.51
CA SER A 226 8.35 13.66 -12.36
C SER A 226 8.08 12.55 -11.34
N THR A 227 8.42 12.84 -10.09
CA THR A 227 8.23 11.93 -8.96
C THR A 227 6.97 12.25 -8.14
N ASP A 228 6.23 13.29 -8.52
CA ASP A 228 5.03 13.73 -7.80
C ASP A 228 3.74 13.52 -8.60
N ASN A 229 2.61 13.87 -7.97
CA ASN A 229 1.36 14.06 -8.69
C ASN A 229 1.52 15.18 -9.73
N VAL A 230 0.93 15.01 -10.91
CA VAL A 230 1.10 15.97 -12.00
C VAL A 230 -0.27 16.41 -12.47
N THR A 231 -0.57 17.70 -12.29
CA THR A 231 -1.85 18.28 -12.67
C THR A 231 -1.64 19.56 -13.47
N ALA A 232 -2.38 19.68 -14.57
CA ALA A 232 -2.41 20.87 -15.42
C ALA A 232 -3.86 21.26 -15.72
N VAL A 233 -4.19 22.54 -15.50
CA VAL A 233 -5.46 23.15 -15.86
C VAL A 233 -5.18 24.20 -16.93
N ILE A 234 -5.85 24.09 -18.08
CA ILE A 234 -5.74 25.04 -19.19
C ILE A 234 -7.06 25.80 -19.30
N ALA A 235 -7.00 27.11 -19.52
CA ALA A 235 -8.20 27.89 -19.79
C ALA A 235 -7.97 29.01 -20.78
N ASP A 236 -8.89 29.17 -21.71
CA ASP A 236 -8.83 30.17 -22.77
C ASP A 236 -9.93 31.23 -22.58
N ALA A 237 -9.55 32.50 -22.65
CA ALA A 237 -10.51 33.59 -22.88
C ALA A 237 -10.90 33.63 -24.34
N THR A 238 -12.15 33.27 -24.61
CA THR A 238 -12.78 33.45 -25.92
C THR A 238 -13.43 34.83 -26.02
N LEU A 239 -13.50 35.36 -27.25
CA LEU A 239 -14.35 36.52 -27.54
C LEU A 239 -15.80 36.12 -27.25
N ALA A 240 -16.45 36.85 -26.35
CA ALA A 240 -17.90 36.76 -26.23
C ALA A 240 -18.52 37.33 -27.51
N LEU A 241 -18.85 36.45 -28.46
CA LEU A 241 -20.02 36.73 -29.30
C LEU A 241 -21.18 36.69 -28.32
N ASP A 242 -21.72 37.87 -28.02
CA ASP A 242 -22.86 38.14 -27.14
C ASP A 242 -23.54 36.84 -26.66
N ALA A 243 -23.07 36.31 -25.52
CA ALA A 243 -23.39 34.93 -25.10
C ALA A 243 -24.89 34.76 -24.81
N ASP A 244 -25.59 35.88 -24.55
CA ASP A 244 -27.03 35.95 -24.41
C ASP A 244 -27.78 36.01 -25.77
N ALA A 245 -27.07 36.28 -26.87
CA ALA A 245 -27.65 36.35 -28.21
C ALA A 245 -27.69 34.98 -28.92
N PHE A 246 -26.93 34.00 -28.42
CA PHE A 246 -26.92 32.62 -28.92
C PHE A 246 -26.91 31.65 -27.74
N ASP A 247 -27.87 30.72 -27.69
CA ASP A 247 -27.88 29.54 -26.80
C ASP A 247 -26.66 28.64 -27.12
N LEU A 248 -25.47 29.09 -26.71
CA LEU A 248 -24.23 28.32 -26.83
C LEU A 248 -24.25 27.25 -25.73
N PRO A 249 -23.87 26.00 -26.03
CA PRO A 249 -23.85 24.96 -25.03
C PRO A 249 -22.83 25.31 -23.93
N HIS A 250 -23.31 25.41 -22.70
CA HIS A 250 -22.46 25.53 -21.51
C HIS A 250 -21.56 24.30 -21.39
N GLN A 251 -20.29 24.54 -21.11
CA GLN A 251 -19.33 23.51 -20.80
C GLN A 251 -19.66 22.89 -19.44
N THR A 252 -19.78 21.57 -19.40
CA THR A 252 -19.83 20.83 -18.13
C THR A 252 -18.51 21.00 -17.38
N PRO A 253 -18.49 21.52 -16.14
CA PRO A 253 -17.26 21.66 -15.37
C PRO A 253 -16.56 20.32 -15.15
N LEU A 254 -15.22 20.35 -15.24
CA LEU A 254 -14.37 19.18 -15.06
C LEU A 254 -13.65 19.22 -13.71
N VAL A 255 -13.64 18.08 -13.02
CA VAL A 255 -12.98 17.92 -11.72
C VAL A 255 -11.87 16.88 -11.83
N GLY A 256 -10.64 17.27 -11.52
CA GLY A 256 -9.44 16.42 -11.55
C GLY A 256 -8.94 16.02 -10.16
N GLY A 257 -8.13 14.96 -10.13
CA GLY A 257 -7.40 14.54 -8.93
C GLY A 257 -8.28 13.86 -7.86
N ALA A 258 -7.96 14.09 -6.58
CA ALA A 258 -8.67 13.52 -5.45
C ALA A 258 -10.14 14.00 -5.37
N ALA A 259 -10.40 15.25 -5.77
CA ALA A 259 -11.75 15.82 -5.78
C ALA A 259 -12.72 15.07 -6.73
N SER A 260 -12.23 14.34 -7.74
CA SER A 260 -13.07 13.51 -8.62
C SER A 260 -13.77 12.36 -7.88
N ALA A 261 -13.37 12.04 -6.65
CA ALA A 261 -14.09 11.09 -5.78
C ALA A 261 -15.35 11.72 -5.13
N SER A 262 -15.50 13.05 -5.16
CA SER A 262 -16.58 13.81 -4.53
C SER A 262 -17.42 14.62 -5.55
N LEU A 263 -17.58 14.09 -6.77
CA LEU A 263 -18.29 14.77 -7.86
C LEU A 263 -19.70 15.17 -7.48
N GLU A 264 -20.45 14.33 -6.78
CA GLU A 264 -21.82 14.63 -6.36
C GLU A 264 -21.89 15.87 -5.48
N THR A 265 -20.97 15.99 -4.53
CA THR A 265 -20.96 17.16 -3.65
C THR A 265 -20.61 18.42 -4.41
N ILE A 266 -19.72 18.33 -5.40
CA ILE A 266 -19.37 19.48 -6.25
C ILE A 266 -20.56 19.82 -7.17
N ALA A 267 -21.24 18.82 -7.74
CA ALA A 267 -22.48 19.02 -8.51
C ALA A 267 -23.56 19.71 -7.68
N ASP A 268 -23.68 19.36 -6.39
CA ASP A 268 -24.64 19.99 -5.48
C ASP A 268 -24.25 21.45 -5.16
N ILE A 269 -22.95 21.74 -5.01
CA ILE A 269 -22.43 23.10 -4.75
C ILE A 269 -22.62 24.00 -5.97
N VAL A 270 -22.29 23.48 -7.15
CA VAL A 270 -22.41 24.20 -8.44
C VAL A 270 -23.83 24.07 -9.00
N ASN A 271 -24.75 23.34 -8.35
CA ASN A 271 -26.12 23.08 -8.79
C ASN A 271 -26.27 22.72 -10.29
N GLU A 272 -25.26 22.06 -10.86
CA GLU A 272 -25.14 21.72 -12.28
C GLU A 272 -24.40 20.40 -12.46
N PRO A 273 -24.52 19.74 -13.63
CA PRO A 273 -23.76 18.53 -13.89
C PRO A 273 -22.25 18.82 -13.87
N VAL A 274 -21.47 17.95 -13.23
CA VAL A 274 -20.00 18.02 -13.28
C VAL A 274 -19.43 16.68 -13.69
N ALA A 275 -18.31 16.68 -14.40
CA ALA A 275 -17.67 15.47 -14.88
C ALA A 275 -16.26 15.30 -14.31
N SER A 276 -15.80 14.06 -14.18
CA SER A 276 -14.39 13.80 -13.91
C SER A 276 -13.52 14.27 -15.07
N ALA A 277 -12.28 14.66 -14.78
CA ALA A 277 -11.26 14.94 -15.78
C ALA A 277 -11.06 13.74 -16.74
N PRO A 278 -10.76 13.99 -18.03
CA PRO A 278 -10.40 12.93 -18.97
C PRO A 278 -9.13 12.21 -18.49
N PRO A 279 -9.05 10.87 -18.64
CA PRO A 279 -7.85 10.13 -18.27
C PRO A 279 -6.68 10.48 -19.21
N LEU A 280 -5.45 10.37 -18.70
CA LEU A 280 -4.24 10.55 -19.49
C LEU A 280 -4.17 9.52 -20.64
N ARG A 281 -4.04 9.99 -21.89
CA ARG A 281 -4.08 9.17 -23.11
C ARG A 281 -2.79 8.35 -23.30
N GLU A 282 -1.62 8.98 -23.15
CA GLU A 282 -0.32 8.35 -23.48
C GLU A 282 0.40 7.68 -22.29
N GLY A 283 0.00 7.95 -21.05
CA GLY A 283 0.73 7.51 -19.85
C GLY A 283 0.87 6.00 -19.66
N LYS A 284 -0.07 5.22 -20.23
CA LYS A 284 -0.24 3.78 -19.94
C LYS A 284 0.73 2.85 -20.66
N GLN A 285 1.44 3.32 -21.68
CA GLN A 285 2.49 2.53 -22.36
C GLN A 285 3.91 2.94 -21.97
N SER A 286 4.07 3.94 -21.10
CA SER A 286 5.38 4.39 -20.67
C SER A 286 6.13 3.30 -19.89
N PRO A 287 7.46 3.19 -20.03
CA PRO A 287 8.26 2.28 -19.21
C PRO A 287 8.08 2.50 -17.70
N ALA A 288 7.83 3.76 -17.29
CA ALA A 288 7.64 4.12 -15.90
C ALA A 288 6.30 3.61 -15.34
N ALA A 289 5.21 3.69 -16.10
CA ALA A 289 3.92 3.10 -15.72
C ALA A 289 4.00 1.57 -15.60
N ARG A 290 4.72 0.90 -16.52
CA ARG A 290 5.00 -0.55 -16.42
C ARG A 290 5.82 -0.91 -15.19
N ALA A 291 6.82 -0.10 -14.85
CA ALA A 291 7.62 -0.28 -13.64
C ALA A 291 6.81 -0.05 -12.34
N ALA A 292 5.91 0.94 -12.33
CA ALA A 292 5.01 1.20 -11.21
C ALA A 292 3.99 0.05 -11.02
N ALA A 293 3.40 -0.46 -12.10
CA ALA A 293 2.50 -1.61 -12.08
C ALA A 293 3.17 -2.85 -11.45
N LEU A 294 4.40 -3.16 -11.89
CA LEU A 294 5.22 -4.24 -11.32
C LEU A 294 5.49 -4.06 -9.82
N ARG A 295 5.79 -2.84 -9.37
CA ARG A 295 6.00 -2.53 -7.93
C ARG A 295 4.73 -2.70 -7.11
N SER A 296 3.57 -2.41 -7.70
CA SER A 296 2.25 -2.54 -7.06
C SER A 296 1.69 -3.97 -7.07
N GLY A 297 2.39 -4.93 -7.67
CA GLY A 297 1.94 -6.33 -7.78
C GLY A 297 0.80 -6.55 -8.78
N LYS A 298 0.57 -5.59 -9.69
CA LYS A 298 -0.45 -5.64 -10.74
C LYS A 298 0.17 -6.18 -12.03
N ASP A 299 -0.57 -6.97 -12.81
CA ASP A 299 -0.05 -7.53 -14.07
C ASP A 299 0.22 -6.38 -15.06
N PRO A 300 1.46 -6.19 -15.54
CA PRO A 300 1.79 -5.12 -16.49
C PRO A 300 1.11 -5.28 -17.86
N ASN A 301 0.53 -6.45 -18.15
CA ASN A 301 -0.25 -6.71 -19.37
C ASN A 301 -1.76 -6.72 -19.13
N GLU A 302 -2.25 -6.53 -17.90
CA GLU A 302 -3.68 -6.31 -17.66
C GLU A 302 -4.05 -4.93 -18.23
N GLU A 303 -4.87 -4.88 -19.28
CA GLU A 303 -5.50 -3.62 -19.69
C GLU A 303 -6.43 -3.17 -18.56
N PRO A 304 -6.12 -2.08 -17.83
CA PRO A 304 -7.06 -1.57 -16.84
C PRO A 304 -8.30 -1.10 -17.61
N LYS A 305 -9.48 -1.61 -17.24
CA LYS A 305 -10.77 -1.04 -17.69
C LYS A 305 -10.65 0.48 -17.61
N GLN A 306 -10.82 1.16 -18.74
CA GLN A 306 -10.76 2.61 -18.76
C GLN A 306 -11.74 3.11 -17.70
N PRO A 307 -11.32 3.93 -16.72
CA PRO A 307 -12.28 4.66 -15.95
C PRO A 307 -13.01 5.56 -16.95
N GLU A 308 -14.23 5.17 -17.30
CA GLU A 308 -15.10 6.01 -18.10
C GLU A 308 -15.28 7.34 -17.39
N GLN A 309 -15.31 8.42 -18.16
CA GLN A 309 -15.54 9.74 -17.62
C GLN A 309 -16.88 9.71 -16.86
N ARG A 310 -16.82 9.98 -15.57
CA ARG A 310 -18.00 9.93 -14.70
C ARG A 310 -18.65 11.30 -14.67
N VAL A 311 -19.95 11.35 -14.95
CA VAL A 311 -20.76 12.55 -14.78
C VAL A 311 -21.62 12.40 -13.53
N ALA A 312 -21.60 13.41 -12.66
CA ALA A 312 -22.50 13.51 -11.51
C ALA A 312 -23.53 14.61 -11.76
N GLN A 313 -24.78 14.31 -11.41
CA GLN A 313 -25.91 15.24 -11.48
C GLN A 313 -26.16 15.87 -10.10
N PRO A 314 -26.66 17.11 -10.03
CA PRO A 314 -27.02 17.74 -8.77
C PRO A 314 -28.17 16.97 -8.07
N SER A 315 -28.27 17.13 -6.75
CA SER A 315 -29.20 16.39 -5.91
C SER A 315 -30.66 16.59 -6.31
N SER A 316 -31.03 17.80 -6.76
CA SER A 316 -32.36 18.11 -7.30
C SER A 316 -32.76 17.16 -8.44
N VAL A 317 -31.87 16.99 -9.42
CA VAL A 317 -32.08 16.10 -10.58
C VAL A 317 -32.04 14.62 -10.18
N ARG A 318 -31.15 14.25 -9.24
CA ARG A 318 -31.09 12.87 -8.71
C ARG A 318 -32.37 12.49 -7.97
N GLU A 319 -32.91 13.39 -7.16
CA GLU A 319 -34.16 13.21 -6.42
C GLU A 319 -35.37 13.05 -7.35
N ASP A 320 -35.46 13.90 -8.39
CA ASP A 320 -36.51 13.82 -9.41
C ASP A 320 -36.45 12.50 -10.20
N ASN A 321 -35.24 11.98 -10.46
CA ASN A 321 -35.04 10.68 -11.12
C ASN A 321 -35.27 9.47 -10.19
N GLY A 322 -35.55 9.70 -8.90
CA GLY A 322 -35.78 8.64 -7.91
C GLY A 322 -34.50 7.99 -7.37
N ASP A 323 -33.33 8.54 -7.67
CA ASP A 323 -32.05 8.12 -7.10
C ASP A 323 -31.94 8.63 -5.66
N ARG A 324 -32.35 7.79 -4.70
CA ARG A 324 -32.27 8.13 -3.27
C ARG A 324 -30.82 8.24 -2.79
N VAL A 325 -30.44 9.49 -2.51
CA VAL A 325 -29.46 10.03 -1.55
C VAL A 325 -28.36 9.08 -1.04
N ASN A 326 -27.13 9.28 -1.52
CA ASN A 326 -25.96 9.03 -0.68
C ASN A 326 -25.84 10.18 0.32
N THR A 327 -26.22 9.94 1.57
CA THR A 327 -26.21 10.93 2.68
C THR A 327 -24.81 11.15 3.27
N ASP A 328 -23.77 10.54 2.70
CA ASP A 328 -22.40 10.67 3.18
C ASP A 328 -21.77 11.99 2.71
N THR A 329 -22.36 13.14 3.08
CA THR A 329 -21.80 14.48 2.85
C THR A 329 -20.86 14.93 3.98
N GLY A 330 -20.80 14.21 5.10
CA GLY A 330 -19.92 14.58 6.22
C GLY A 330 -20.23 15.95 6.85
N GLU A 331 -21.40 16.51 6.58
CA GLU A 331 -21.88 17.82 7.06
C GLU A 331 -23.24 17.70 7.75
N ILE A 332 -23.58 18.71 8.56
CA ILE A 332 -24.73 18.71 9.49
C ILE A 332 -26.06 18.45 8.74
N PRO A 333 -26.87 17.47 9.16
CA PRO A 333 -28.11 17.10 8.48
C PRO A 333 -29.15 18.22 8.55
N ILE A 334 -29.69 18.59 7.40
CA ILE A 334 -30.74 19.60 7.27
C ILE A 334 -32.08 18.96 7.64
N VAL A 335 -32.77 19.50 8.66
CA VAL A 335 -34.05 18.95 9.14
C VAL A 335 -35.20 19.90 8.80
N GLN A 336 -36.19 19.40 8.07
CA GLN A 336 -37.45 20.10 7.87
C GLN A 336 -38.37 19.85 9.08
N LYS A 337 -38.67 20.93 9.79
CA LYS A 337 -39.53 20.89 10.97
C LYS A 337 -41.00 20.73 10.56
N ARG A 338 -41.84 20.28 11.50
CA ARG A 338 -43.30 20.12 11.28
C ARG A 338 -44.03 21.41 10.89
N ASN A 339 -43.44 22.57 11.15
CA ASN A 339 -43.98 23.88 10.76
C ASN A 339 -43.51 24.34 9.36
N GLY A 340 -42.85 23.48 8.60
CA GLY A 340 -42.33 23.76 7.26
C GLY A 340 -41.00 24.52 7.22
N ARG A 341 -40.48 24.99 8.37
CA ARG A 341 -39.16 25.66 8.42
C ARG A 341 -38.05 24.62 8.31
N ILE A 342 -37.06 24.92 7.48
CA ILE A 342 -35.85 24.14 7.31
C ILE A 342 -34.79 24.72 8.26
N SER A 343 -34.10 23.87 9.02
CA SER A 343 -33.04 24.27 9.95
C SER A 343 -31.80 23.41 9.76
N ALA A 344 -30.64 24.06 9.71
CA ALA A 344 -29.31 23.45 9.69
C ALA A 344 -28.46 23.87 10.91
N ASP A 345 -29.08 24.58 11.88
CA ASP A 345 -28.40 25.05 13.08
C ASP A 345 -28.08 23.87 14.03
N PRO A 346 -26.80 23.64 14.39
CA PRO A 346 -26.40 22.58 15.33
C PRO A 346 -27.02 22.67 16.72
N ASN A 347 -27.45 23.86 17.15
CA ASN A 347 -28.08 24.10 18.45
C ASN A 347 -29.60 23.86 18.45
N ASP A 348 -30.17 23.54 17.28
CA ASP A 348 -31.58 23.20 17.15
C ASP A 348 -31.85 21.77 17.68
N PRO A 349 -32.81 21.56 18.59
CA PRO A 349 -33.06 20.25 19.19
C PRO A 349 -33.47 19.16 18.18
N GLU A 350 -34.09 19.52 17.05
CA GLU A 350 -34.47 18.54 16.02
C GLU A 350 -33.27 18.14 15.15
N VAL A 351 -32.38 19.10 14.83
CA VAL A 351 -31.12 18.86 14.10
C VAL A 351 -30.13 18.07 14.96
N ALA A 352 -29.98 18.43 16.24
CA ALA A 352 -29.14 17.69 17.19
C ALA A 352 -29.59 16.23 17.37
N LYS A 353 -30.90 15.98 17.27
CA LYS A 353 -31.47 14.62 17.33
C LYS A 353 -31.21 13.84 16.04
N ALA A 354 -31.27 14.50 14.88
CA ALA A 354 -30.91 13.90 13.59
C ALA A 354 -29.44 13.49 13.54
N ILE A 355 -28.51 14.38 13.92
CA ILE A 355 -27.07 14.10 14.07
C ILE A 355 -26.83 12.87 14.97
N ARG A 356 -27.53 12.81 16.11
CA ARG A 356 -27.36 11.71 17.07
C ARG A 356 -27.84 10.37 16.50
N ASN A 357 -28.96 10.38 15.77
CA ASN A 357 -29.52 9.17 15.16
C ASN A 357 -28.64 8.67 14.00
N GLU A 358 -28.12 9.58 13.19
CA GLU A 358 -27.18 9.27 12.11
C GLU A 358 -25.88 8.65 12.65
N HIS A 359 -25.28 9.24 13.69
CA HIS A 359 -24.11 8.64 14.35
C HIS A 359 -24.41 7.28 14.99
N ILE A 360 -25.63 7.02 15.46
CA ILE A 360 -26.03 5.71 15.97
C ILE A 360 -26.11 4.69 14.82
N GLU A 361 -26.67 5.07 13.67
CA GLU A 361 -26.77 4.20 12.49
C GLU A 361 -25.39 3.96 11.86
N GLU A 362 -24.53 4.97 11.73
CA GLU A 362 -23.13 4.81 11.33
C GLU A 362 -22.36 3.84 12.25
N ARG A 363 -22.58 3.95 13.58
CA ARG A 363 -21.96 3.03 14.53
C ARG A 363 -22.50 1.61 14.37
N LYS A 364 -23.77 1.42 14.02
CA LYS A 364 -24.36 0.10 13.73
C LYS A 364 -23.82 -0.49 12.43
N THR A 365 -23.69 0.29 11.36
CA THR A 365 -23.16 -0.18 10.06
C THR A 365 -21.66 -0.49 10.15
N LYS A 366 -20.86 0.38 10.79
CA LYS A 366 -19.42 0.14 11.07
C LYS A 366 -19.21 -1.07 11.99
N ARG A 367 -20.08 -1.29 13.00
CA ARG A 367 -20.06 -2.52 13.83
C ARG A 367 -20.41 -3.77 13.04
N SER A 368 -21.42 -3.73 12.18
CA SER A 368 -21.84 -4.85 11.34
C SER A 368 -20.73 -5.30 10.38
N ARG A 369 -20.00 -4.35 9.77
CA ARG A 369 -18.89 -4.64 8.87
C ARG A 369 -17.66 -5.18 9.61
N LYS A 370 -17.31 -4.62 10.78
CA LYS A 370 -16.22 -5.15 11.63
C LYS A 370 -16.54 -6.54 12.21
N PHE A 371 -17.80 -6.81 12.56
CA PHE A 371 -18.24 -8.11 13.07
C PHE A 371 -18.21 -9.18 11.97
N ARG A 372 -18.69 -8.87 10.76
CA ARG A 372 -18.58 -9.77 9.60
C ARG A 372 -17.14 -10.10 9.25
N ASN A 373 -16.26 -9.09 9.19
CA ASN A 373 -14.85 -9.32 8.88
C ASN A 373 -14.17 -10.16 9.97
N ARG A 374 -14.47 -9.94 11.26
CA ARG A 374 -13.98 -10.79 12.35
C ARG A 374 -14.47 -12.24 12.24
N ILE A 375 -15.73 -12.47 11.90
CA ILE A 375 -16.28 -13.82 11.69
C ILE A 375 -15.56 -14.50 10.52
N ILE A 376 -15.36 -13.81 9.40
CA ILE A 376 -14.65 -14.37 8.23
C ILE A 376 -13.21 -14.74 8.61
N THR A 377 -12.49 -13.88 9.35
CA THR A 377 -11.13 -14.20 9.80
C THR A 377 -11.12 -15.41 10.75
N ILE A 378 -12.07 -15.51 11.68
CA ILE A 378 -12.20 -16.67 12.57
C ILE A 378 -12.49 -17.94 11.77
N LEU A 379 -13.38 -17.89 10.77
CA LEU A 379 -13.68 -19.03 9.91
C LEU A 379 -12.46 -19.49 9.11
N ILE A 380 -11.66 -18.56 8.56
CA ILE A 380 -10.42 -18.89 7.86
C ILE A 380 -9.42 -19.57 8.80
N ILE A 381 -9.24 -19.04 10.02
CA ILE A 381 -8.36 -19.65 11.03
C ILE A 381 -8.83 -21.07 11.38
N ILE A 382 -10.14 -21.27 11.57
CA ILE A 382 -10.72 -22.61 11.83
C ILE A 382 -10.46 -23.54 10.65
N LEU A 383 -10.62 -23.07 9.41
CA LEU A 383 -10.41 -23.88 8.20
C LEU A 383 -8.95 -24.28 8.04
N VAL A 384 -8.01 -23.37 8.34
CA VAL A 384 -6.56 -23.67 8.37
C VAL A 384 -6.25 -24.67 9.47
N LEU A 385 -6.80 -24.50 10.68
CA LEU A 385 -6.61 -25.45 11.78
C LEU A 385 -7.18 -26.84 11.47
N LEU A 386 -8.35 -26.92 10.82
CA LEU A 386 -8.93 -28.17 10.34
C LEU A 386 -8.09 -28.81 9.24
N GLY A 387 -7.51 -28.01 8.34
CA GLY A 387 -6.56 -28.49 7.33
C GLY A 387 -5.30 -29.10 7.95
N VAL A 388 -4.70 -28.40 8.92
CA VAL A 388 -3.53 -28.90 9.67
C VAL A 388 -3.87 -30.15 10.48
N ALA A 389 -5.03 -30.18 11.14
CA ALA A 389 -5.50 -31.37 11.85
C ALA A 389 -5.76 -32.55 10.90
N GLY A 390 -6.35 -32.30 9.72
CA GLY A 390 -6.56 -33.31 8.68
C GLY A 390 -5.24 -33.90 8.15
N VAL A 391 -4.24 -33.05 7.90
CA VAL A 391 -2.88 -33.49 7.53
C VAL A 391 -2.26 -34.32 8.65
N GLY A 392 -2.38 -33.89 9.92
CA GLY A 392 -1.88 -34.63 11.08
C GLY A 392 -2.53 -36.00 11.27
N VAL A 393 -3.85 -36.12 11.05
CA VAL A 393 -4.55 -37.42 11.09
C VAL A 393 -4.12 -38.31 9.94
N GLY A 394 -3.95 -37.75 8.73
CA GLY A 394 -3.45 -38.48 7.56
C GLY A 394 -2.05 -39.06 7.78
N THR A 395 -1.11 -38.25 8.28
CA THR A 395 0.26 -38.69 8.58
C THR A 395 0.31 -39.71 9.71
N TYR A 396 -0.52 -39.54 10.75
CA TYR A 396 -0.64 -40.53 11.83
C TYR A 396 -1.16 -41.88 11.33
N ARG A 397 -2.24 -41.89 10.53
CA ARG A 397 -2.80 -43.14 9.98
C ARG A 397 -1.83 -43.84 9.04
N TRP A 398 -1.09 -43.09 8.23
CA TRP A 398 -0.05 -43.66 7.38
C TRP A 398 1.10 -44.25 8.20
N SER A 399 1.57 -43.55 9.24
CA SER A 399 2.61 -44.05 10.15
C SER A 399 2.26 -45.41 10.75
N GLN A 400 1.00 -45.61 11.17
CA GLN A 400 0.54 -46.87 11.78
C GLN A 400 0.55 -48.08 10.82
N THR A 401 0.79 -47.88 9.52
CA THR A 401 0.95 -48.97 8.55
C THR A 401 2.35 -49.57 8.51
N LYS A 402 3.33 -48.89 9.10
CA LYS A 402 4.74 -49.29 9.08
C LYS A 402 5.17 -49.94 10.39
N TYR A 403 6.25 -50.72 10.33
CA TYR A 403 6.86 -51.35 11.49
C TYR A 403 8.36 -51.04 11.49
N TYR A 404 8.97 -50.94 12.67
CA TYR A 404 10.43 -50.86 12.74
C TYR A 404 10.98 -51.66 13.92
N ILE A 405 12.26 -52.01 13.84
CA ILE A 405 12.99 -52.66 14.93
C ILE A 405 13.88 -51.61 15.58
N GLY A 406 13.80 -51.48 16.90
CA GLY A 406 14.60 -50.53 17.67
C GLY A 406 14.90 -51.00 19.08
N ASP A 407 15.64 -50.20 19.83
CA ASP A 407 15.93 -50.46 21.24
C ASP A 407 14.79 -49.99 22.15
N ASN A 408 14.37 -50.86 23.06
CA ASN A 408 13.38 -50.59 24.09
C ASN A 408 13.98 -50.97 25.45
N ASN A 409 14.49 -49.98 26.19
CA ASN A 409 15.10 -50.17 27.52
C ASN A 409 16.20 -51.25 27.53
N GLY A 410 17.09 -51.24 26.53
CA GLY A 410 18.21 -52.17 26.41
C GLY A 410 17.84 -53.55 25.85
N LYS A 411 16.64 -53.70 25.27
CA LYS A 411 16.19 -54.90 24.56
C LYS A 411 15.70 -54.56 23.16
N VAL A 412 15.97 -55.44 22.20
CA VAL A 412 15.44 -55.30 20.84
C VAL A 412 13.93 -55.57 20.81
N ALA A 413 13.16 -54.61 20.32
CA ALA A 413 11.71 -54.72 20.18
C ALA A 413 11.25 -54.32 18.77
N ILE A 414 10.11 -54.87 18.35
CA ILE A 414 9.41 -54.47 17.14
C ILE A 414 8.34 -53.46 17.53
N PHE A 415 8.39 -52.29 16.91
CA PHE A 415 7.45 -51.20 17.07
C PHE A 415 6.54 -51.10 15.84
N GLN A 416 5.28 -50.68 16.06
CA GLN A 416 4.37 -50.28 14.99
C GLN A 416 4.31 -48.76 14.96
N GLY A 417 4.56 -48.17 13.79
CA GLY A 417 4.77 -46.73 13.59
C GLY A 417 6.09 -46.43 12.87
N VAL A 418 6.47 -45.16 12.85
CA VAL A 418 7.78 -44.68 12.37
C VAL A 418 8.70 -44.30 13.55
N PRO A 419 10.04 -44.41 13.42
CA PRO A 419 11.00 -44.12 14.48
C PRO A 419 11.21 -42.61 14.76
N THR A 420 10.21 -41.76 14.47
CA THR A 420 10.29 -40.31 14.67
C THR A 420 9.32 -39.83 15.75
N SER A 421 9.68 -38.73 16.43
CA SER A 421 8.80 -38.05 17.38
C SER A 421 8.39 -36.70 16.81
N ILE A 422 7.11 -36.36 16.97
CA ILE A 422 6.56 -35.07 16.54
C ILE A 422 5.98 -34.42 17.79
N PHE A 423 6.44 -33.22 18.13
CA PHE A 423 6.07 -32.47 19.33
C PHE A 423 6.17 -33.28 20.65
N GLY A 424 7.20 -34.11 20.78
CA GLY A 424 7.47 -34.89 22.00
C GLY A 424 6.60 -36.15 22.18
N ALA A 425 5.62 -36.39 21.31
CA ALA A 425 4.85 -37.63 21.29
C ALA A 425 5.53 -38.66 20.38
N LYS A 426 5.71 -39.89 20.89
CA LYS A 426 6.15 -41.02 20.07
C LYS A 426 5.00 -41.47 19.19
N LEU A 427 5.23 -41.52 17.88
CA LEU A 427 4.25 -41.98 16.89
C LEU A 427 4.24 -43.50 16.74
N SER A 428 4.90 -44.19 17.65
CA SER A 428 5.09 -45.63 17.65
C SER A 428 4.85 -46.23 19.03
N HIS A 429 4.44 -47.49 19.03
CA HIS A 429 4.28 -48.29 20.24
C HIS A 429 4.89 -49.68 20.04
N ALA A 430 5.43 -50.26 21.11
CA ALA A 430 6.05 -51.58 21.05
C ALA A 430 4.97 -52.67 20.92
N VAL A 431 5.09 -53.51 19.90
CA VAL A 431 4.15 -54.61 19.62
C VAL A 431 4.74 -55.96 20.05
N THR A 432 6.05 -56.14 20.01
CA THR A 432 6.69 -57.41 20.39
C THR A 432 8.10 -57.19 20.94
N ASP A 433 8.34 -57.64 22.17
CA ASP A 433 9.69 -57.70 22.75
C ASP A 433 10.38 -59.03 22.39
N THR A 434 11.61 -58.98 21.87
CA THR A 434 12.33 -60.19 21.43
C THR A 434 13.21 -60.82 22.52
N ASN A 435 13.24 -60.23 23.71
CA ASN A 435 14.08 -60.62 24.86
C ASN A 435 15.59 -60.68 24.57
N MET A 436 16.05 -60.15 23.45
CA MET A 436 17.46 -60.01 23.11
C MET A 436 18.01 -58.73 23.74
N LYS A 437 19.10 -58.82 24.50
CA LYS A 437 19.78 -57.63 25.04
C LYS A 437 20.53 -56.90 23.94
N THR A 438 20.35 -55.59 23.85
CA THR A 438 21.01 -54.74 22.86
C THR A 438 22.52 -54.68 23.08
N SER A 439 22.98 -54.87 24.32
CA SER A 439 24.41 -54.98 24.69
C SER A 439 25.15 -56.15 24.05
N ASP A 440 24.44 -57.23 23.71
CA ASP A 440 25.04 -58.43 23.13
C ASP A 440 25.29 -58.27 21.61
N LEU A 441 24.78 -57.20 21.00
CA LEU A 441 24.87 -56.96 19.56
C LEU A 441 26.16 -56.22 19.16
N PRO A 442 26.69 -56.51 17.96
CA PRO A 442 27.81 -55.76 17.39
C PRO A 442 27.54 -54.24 17.35
N PRO A 443 28.58 -53.38 17.45
CA PRO A 443 28.43 -51.93 17.45
C PRO A 443 27.63 -51.38 16.26
N SER A 444 27.81 -51.94 15.06
CA SER A 444 27.09 -51.54 13.84
C SER A 444 25.57 -51.77 13.95
N TRP A 445 25.16 -52.86 14.60
CA TRP A 445 23.73 -53.15 14.83
C TRP A 445 23.13 -52.25 15.90
N ARG A 446 23.90 -51.86 16.92
CA ARG A 446 23.43 -50.92 17.95
C ARG A 446 23.12 -49.55 17.35
N GLU A 447 23.96 -49.08 16.45
CA GLU A 447 23.76 -47.81 15.75
C GLU A 447 22.58 -47.85 14.76
N GLN A 448 22.40 -48.96 14.05
CA GLN A 448 21.22 -49.16 13.18
C GLN A 448 19.91 -49.30 13.95
N LEU A 449 19.94 -49.92 15.14
CA LEU A 449 18.76 -50.05 16.00
C LEU A 449 18.39 -48.73 16.68
N ASP A 450 19.36 -47.86 16.96
CA ASP A 450 19.13 -46.50 17.46
C ASP A 450 18.43 -45.63 16.42
N GLN A 451 18.81 -45.77 15.14
CA GLN A 451 18.15 -45.08 14.02
C GLN A 451 16.79 -45.69 13.62
N GLY A 452 16.51 -46.93 14.03
CA GLY A 452 15.28 -47.65 13.73
C GLY A 452 15.25 -48.25 12.32
N ILE A 453 15.25 -49.58 12.24
CA ILE A 453 15.22 -50.29 10.95
C ILE A 453 13.76 -50.49 10.53
N SER A 454 13.31 -49.80 9.48
CA SER A 454 11.91 -49.77 9.06
C SER A 454 11.55 -50.87 8.04
N PHE A 455 10.31 -51.36 8.12
CA PHE A 455 9.74 -52.44 7.30
C PHE A 455 8.27 -52.13 6.96
N ASP A 456 7.80 -52.68 5.85
CA ASP A 456 6.43 -52.46 5.37
C ASP A 456 5.42 -53.38 6.05
N THR A 457 5.88 -54.53 6.59
CA THR A 457 5.01 -55.50 7.27
C THR A 457 5.64 -56.06 8.55
N TYR A 458 4.78 -56.47 9.49
CA TYR A 458 5.21 -57.17 10.71
C TYR A 458 5.95 -58.47 10.40
N GLY A 459 5.55 -59.18 9.34
CA GLY A 459 6.17 -60.46 8.94
C GLY A 459 7.65 -60.29 8.55
N GLU A 460 7.98 -59.20 7.86
CA GLU A 460 9.36 -58.85 7.50
C GLU A 460 10.18 -58.49 8.74
N ALA A 461 9.67 -57.62 9.60
CA ALA A 461 10.34 -57.26 10.85
C ALA A 461 10.60 -58.49 11.74
N LYS A 462 9.64 -59.42 11.83
CA LYS A 462 9.79 -60.67 12.58
C LYS A 462 10.80 -61.63 11.95
N SER A 463 10.86 -61.69 10.63
CA SER A 463 11.84 -62.51 9.91
C SER A 463 13.26 -61.94 10.08
N HIS A 464 13.39 -60.62 10.10
CA HIS A 464 14.66 -59.94 10.30
C HIS A 464 15.18 -60.10 11.74
N THR A 465 14.33 -60.01 12.75
CA THR A 465 14.75 -60.31 14.14
C THR A 465 15.21 -61.75 14.33
N ARG A 466 14.62 -62.73 13.62
CA ARG A 466 15.10 -64.12 13.61
C ARG A 466 16.48 -64.25 12.95
N LEU A 467 16.75 -63.49 11.88
CA LEU A 467 18.05 -63.45 11.23
C LEU A 467 19.12 -62.88 12.18
N ILE A 468 18.82 -61.76 12.85
CA ILE A 468 19.69 -61.16 13.87
C ILE A 468 19.98 -62.16 15.00
N LYS A 469 18.94 -62.86 15.49
CA LYS A 469 19.09 -63.89 16.53
C LYS A 469 19.97 -65.06 16.08
N LYS A 470 19.83 -65.49 14.82
CA LYS A 470 20.65 -66.56 14.24
C LYS A 470 22.12 -66.13 14.15
N GLN A 471 22.38 -64.94 13.63
CA GLN A 471 23.75 -64.38 13.53
C GLN A 471 24.38 -64.19 14.91
N LEU A 472 23.61 -63.75 15.91
CA LEU A 472 24.07 -63.62 17.29
C LEU A 472 24.50 -64.97 17.89
N ASN A 473 23.68 -66.01 17.69
CA ASN A 473 24.00 -67.35 18.18
C ASN A 473 25.20 -67.96 17.47
N ASP A 474 25.32 -67.75 16.15
CA ASP A 474 26.48 -68.20 15.37
C ASP A 474 27.77 -67.47 15.79
N ALA A 475 27.67 -66.17 16.12
CA ALA A 475 28.78 -65.40 16.67
C ALA A 475 29.19 -65.88 18.07
N LYS A 476 28.23 -66.18 18.96
CA LYS A 476 28.50 -66.77 20.29
C LYS A 476 29.18 -68.13 20.17
N ARG A 477 28.69 -69.02 19.29
CA ARG A 477 29.32 -70.32 19.02
C ARG A 477 30.75 -70.19 18.48
N LYS A 478 31.00 -69.22 17.59
CA LYS A 478 32.37 -68.94 17.08
C LYS A 478 33.29 -68.41 18.17
N GLN A 479 32.79 -67.59 19.11
CA GLN A 479 33.56 -67.13 20.26
C GLN A 479 33.86 -68.25 21.25
N GLU A 480 32.89 -69.12 21.55
CA GLU A 480 33.08 -70.31 22.39
C GLU A 480 34.08 -71.27 21.76
N ALA A 481 34.00 -71.53 20.46
CA ALA A 481 34.96 -72.35 19.74
C ALA A 481 36.37 -71.73 19.79
N LYS A 482 36.51 -70.41 19.57
CA LYS A 482 37.80 -69.71 19.71
C LYS A 482 38.33 -69.74 21.15
N GLN A 483 37.46 -69.66 22.17
CA GLN A 483 37.88 -69.75 23.57
C GLN A 483 38.33 -71.17 23.92
N GLN A 484 37.64 -72.20 23.41
CA GLN A 484 38.06 -73.59 23.58
C GLN A 484 39.38 -73.88 22.84
N GLU A 485 39.57 -73.33 21.64
CA GLU A 485 40.80 -73.46 20.88
C GLU A 485 41.97 -72.72 21.57
N LYS A 486 41.71 -71.54 22.15
CA LYS A 486 42.68 -70.78 22.94
C LYS A 486 43.02 -71.47 24.26
N ALA A 487 42.02 -72.04 24.95
CA ALA A 487 42.23 -72.85 26.16
C ALA A 487 43.01 -74.14 25.84
N ALA A 488 42.73 -74.79 24.72
CA ALA A 488 43.50 -75.96 24.26
C ALA A 488 44.94 -75.60 23.87
N ALA A 489 45.17 -74.42 23.26
CA ALA A 489 46.49 -73.90 22.97
C ALA A 489 47.27 -73.52 24.25
N GLU A 490 46.62 -72.92 25.24
CA GLU A 490 47.21 -72.63 26.56
C GLU A 490 47.54 -73.92 27.33
N GLN A 491 46.70 -74.95 27.23
CA GLN A 491 46.96 -76.27 27.81
C GLN A 491 48.17 -76.93 27.13
N LYS A 492 48.26 -76.89 25.79
CA LYS A 492 49.41 -77.38 25.02
C LYS A 492 50.71 -76.64 25.37
N ALA A 493 50.64 -75.32 25.55
CA ALA A 493 51.79 -74.51 25.95
C ALA A 493 52.24 -74.83 27.38
N LYS A 494 51.31 -75.13 28.30
CA LYS A 494 51.63 -75.61 29.65
C LYS A 494 52.28 -77.00 29.63
N ASP A 495 51.80 -77.92 28.79
CA ASP A 495 52.37 -79.25 28.65
C ASP A 495 53.78 -79.23 28.03
N GLU A 496 54.03 -78.37 27.03
CA GLU A 496 55.38 -78.15 26.49
C GLU A 496 56.34 -77.49 27.48
N ALA A 497 55.84 -76.55 28.31
CA ALA A 497 56.63 -75.94 29.37
C ALA A 497 56.99 -76.95 30.48
N ALA A 498 56.09 -77.86 30.83
CA ALA A 498 56.36 -78.95 31.77
C ALA A 498 57.40 -79.95 31.22
N LYS A 499 57.37 -80.23 29.91
CA LYS A 499 58.36 -81.07 29.24
C LYS A 499 59.76 -80.43 29.21
N LYS A 500 59.85 -79.13 28.93
CA LYS A 500 61.11 -78.37 28.98
C LYS A 500 61.68 -78.27 30.41
N ALA A 501 60.84 -78.18 31.44
CA ALA A 501 61.28 -78.19 32.83
C ALA A 501 61.83 -79.57 33.27
N ALA A 502 61.27 -80.67 32.77
CA ALA A 502 61.79 -82.02 33.01
C ALA A 502 63.14 -82.28 32.31
N ASP A 503 63.31 -81.78 31.07
CA ASP A 503 64.59 -81.90 30.34
C ASP A 503 65.71 -81.00 30.93
N GLN A 504 65.36 -79.85 31.52
CA GLN A 504 66.33 -79.00 32.25
C GLN A 504 66.75 -79.61 33.60
N ALA A 505 65.86 -80.32 34.30
CA ALA A 505 66.21 -81.03 35.54
C ALA A 505 67.18 -82.21 35.31
N ALA A 506 67.20 -82.79 34.11
CA ALA A 506 68.14 -83.86 33.74
C ALA A 506 69.55 -83.35 33.37
N GLN A 507 69.73 -82.05 33.07
CA GLN A 507 71.05 -81.46 32.74
C GLN A 507 71.76 -80.82 33.94
N THR A 508 71.07 -80.51 35.04
CA THR A 508 71.68 -79.96 36.27
C THR A 508 72.33 -80.98 37.21
N ASN A 509 72.16 -82.28 36.99
CA ASN A 509 72.83 -83.34 37.80
C ASN A 509 74.23 -83.73 37.28
N LYS A 510 74.87 -82.91 36.44
CA LYS A 510 76.21 -83.20 35.86
C LYS A 510 77.32 -82.19 36.20
N SER A 511 77.14 -81.32 37.19
CA SER A 511 78.22 -80.39 37.62
C SER A 511 78.24 -80.11 39.13
N GLY A 512 78.41 -81.17 39.92
CA GLY A 512 78.65 -81.08 41.35
C GLY A 512 79.57 -82.21 41.81
N GLY A 513 80.87 -82.06 41.55
CA GLY A 513 81.87 -83.04 41.98
C GLY A 513 83.27 -82.70 41.49
N ASP A 514 83.88 -81.65 42.05
CA ASP A 514 85.30 -81.73 42.39
C ASP A 514 85.70 -80.65 43.42
N LYS A 515 85.90 -81.11 44.66
CA LYS A 515 86.80 -80.57 45.68
C LYS A 515 87.05 -81.67 46.70
N SER A 516 87.99 -82.55 46.38
CA SER A 516 89.12 -82.97 47.23
C SER A 516 90.17 -83.61 46.34
#